data_AF-A0A7C5GST8-F1
#
_entry.id   AF-A0A7C5GST8-F1
#
_cell.length_a   1.000
_cell.length_b   1.000
_cell.length_c   1.000
_cell.angle_alpha   90.00
_cell.angle_beta   90.00
_cell.angle_gamma   90.00
#
_symmetry.space_group_name_H-M   'P 1'
#
loop_
_entity.id
_entity.type
_entity.pdbx_description
1 polymer ?
#
loop_
_entity_poly.entity_id
_entity_poly.type
_entity_poly.pdbx_seq_one_letter_code
_entity_poly.pdbx_strand_id
1 'polypeptide(L)' 'MAFIFSVIGVILVLEGIPYFAFPSRIKRWALTIATVPDRELRIMGLVSMISGIVVLYLVKYYMR' A
#
# COMPACT_ATOMS: atom_id res chain seq x y z
N MET A 1 -18.83 -10.07 9.16
CA MET A 1 -17.53 -10.47 9.75
C MET A 1 -16.60 -11.12 8.72
N ALA A 2 -17.06 -12.09 7.92
CA ALA A 2 -16.22 -12.75 6.90
C ALA A 2 -15.52 -11.77 5.92
N PHE A 3 -16.20 -10.70 5.49
CA PHE A 3 -15.63 -9.72 4.55
C PHE A 3 -14.32 -9.07 5.04
N ILE A 4 -14.25 -8.69 6.33
CA ILE A 4 -13.06 -8.06 6.91
C ILE A 4 -11.88 -9.04 6.87
N PHE A 5 -12.11 -10.30 7.26
CA PHE A 5 -11.09 -11.34 7.23
C PHE A 5 -10.63 -11.67 5.80
N SER A 6 -11.53 -11.65 4.81
CA SER A 6 -11.18 -11.84 3.41
C SER A 6 -10.29 -10.72 2.89
N VAL A 7 -10.62 -9.45 3.18
CA VAL A 7 -9.81 -8.30 2.76
C VAL A 7 -8.42 -8.34 3.41
N ILE A 8 -8.35 -8.67 4.70
CA ILE A 8 -7.06 -8.86 5.39
C ILE A 8 -6.24 -9.97 4.73
N GLY A 9 -6.86 -11.11 4.39
CA GLY A 9 -6.19 -12.21 3.70
C GLY A 9 -5.61 -11.79 2.34
N VAL A 10 -6.37 -11.04 1.54
CA VAL A 10 -5.90 -10.50 0.26
C VAL A 10 -4.72 -9.54 0.45
N ILE A 11 -4.78 -8.65 1.44
CA ILE A 11 -3.69 -7.72 1.75
C ILE A 11 -2.42 -8.49 2.13
N LEU A 12 -2.52 -9.54 2.96
CA LEU A 12 -1.36 -10.35 3.35
C LEU A 12 -0.73 -11.08 2.17
N VAL A 13 -1.53 -11.64 1.26
CA VAL A 13 -1.01 -12.29 0.05
C VAL A 13 -0.32 -11.27 -0.86
N LEU A 14 -0.95 -10.11 -1.10
CA LEU A 14 -0.38 -9.06 -1.94
C LEU A 14 0.93 -8.51 -1.37
N GLU A 15 0.98 -8.24 -0.06
CA GLU A 15 2.20 -7.82 0.62
C GLU A 15 3.28 -8.91 0.58
N GLY A 16 2.90 -10.18 0.71
CA GLY A 16 3.84 -11.32 0.68
C GLY A 16 4.53 -11.55 -0.66
N ILE A 17 3.86 -11.25 -1.79
CA ILE A 17 4.39 -11.50 -3.14
C ILE A 17 5.73 -10.79 -3.38
N PRO A 18 5.89 -9.47 -3.15
CA PRO A 18 7.17 -8.79 -3.33
C PRO A 18 8.30 -9.36 -2.46
N TYR A 19 8.02 -9.75 -1.21
CA TYR A 19 9.03 -10.36 -0.32
C TYR A 19 9.48 -11.72 -0.83
N PHE A 20 8.56 -12.55 -1.33
CA PHE A 20 8.86 -13.87 -1.84
C PHE A 20 9.53 -13.85 -3.22
N ALA A 21 8.97 -13.07 -4.15
CA ALA A 21 9.43 -13.04 -5.54
C ALA A 21 10.73 -12.24 -5.73
N PHE A 22 10.90 -11.13 -5.01
CA PHE A 22 12.02 -10.20 -5.23
C PHE A 22 12.65 -9.66 -3.91
N PRO A 23 13.17 -10.53 -3.04
CA PRO A 23 13.70 -10.13 -1.73
C PRO A 23 14.85 -9.11 -1.82
N SER A 24 15.73 -9.23 -2.82
CA SER A 24 16.86 -8.32 -3.02
C SER A 24 16.42 -6.91 -3.43
N ARG A 25 15.31 -6.77 -4.18
CA ARG A 25 14.78 -5.46 -4.58
C ARG A 25 14.13 -4.76 -3.41
N ILE A 26 13.36 -5.48 -2.59
CA ILE A 26 12.74 -4.93 -1.38
C ILE A 26 13.79 -4.42 -0.39
N LYS A 27 14.87 -5.17 -0.16
CA LYS A 27 15.99 -4.70 0.68
C LYS A 27 16.61 -3.40 0.17
N ARG A 28 16.83 -3.29 -1.14
CA ARG A 28 17.36 -2.04 -1.74
C ARG A 28 16.38 -0.88 -1.59
N TRP A 29 15.09 -1.11 -1.85
CA TRP A 29 14.06 -0.10 -1.66
C TRP A 29 13.96 0.38 -0.21
N ALA A 30 14.04 -0.53 0.77
CA ALA A 30 14.05 -0.17 2.18
C ALA A 30 15.24 0.74 2.54
N LEU A 31 16.43 0.45 2.02
CA LEU A 31 17.61 1.30 2.22
C LEU A 31 17.45 2.67 1.56
N THR A 32 16.87 2.74 0.36
CA THR A 32 16.57 4.02 -0.28
C THR A 32 15.55 4.83 0.51
N ILE A 33 14.47 4.21 0.99
CA ILE A 33 13.46 4.88 1.83
C ILE A 33 14.08 5.42 3.12
N ALA A 34 15.01 4.68 3.73
CA ALA A 34 15.70 5.12 4.94
C ALA A 34 16.55 6.39 4.74
N THR A 35 16.93 6.71 3.49
CA THR A 35 17.66 7.95 3.16
C THR A 35 16.77 9.13 2.81
N VAL A 36 15.46 8.92 2.63
CA VAL A 36 14.51 9.99 2.30
C VAL A 36 14.15 10.76 3.59
N PRO A 37 14.14 12.11 3.58
CA PRO A 37 13.74 12.90 4.74
C PRO A 37 12.29 12.61 5.18
N ASP A 38 12.04 12.62 6.51
CA ASP A 38 10.71 12.35 7.09
C ASP A 38 9.59 13.20 6.50
N ARG A 39 9.90 14.47 6.15
CA ARG A 39 8.92 15.39 5.57
C ARG A 39 8.42 14.91 4.22
N GLU A 40 9.30 14.42 3.37
CA GLU A 40 8.95 13.91 2.04
C GLU A 40 8.17 12.59 2.16
N LEU A 41 8.61 11.69 3.04
CA LEU A 41 7.88 10.44 3.33
C LEU A 41 6.46 10.71 3.83
N ARG A 42 6.27 11.72 4.70
CA ARG A 42 4.93 12.11 5.18
C ARG A 42 4.05 12.65 4.06
N ILE A 43 4.60 13.47 3.16
CA ILE A 43 3.84 14.01 2.03
C ILE A 43 3.47 12.89 1.07
N MET A 44 4.40 11.99 0.74
CA MET A 44 4.13 10.81 -0.09
C MET A 44 3.05 9.92 0.53
N GLY A 45 3.14 9.67 1.84
CA GLY A 45 2.13 8.92 2.58
C GLY A 45 0.75 9.59 2.55
N LEU A 46 0.70 10.90 2.74
CA LEU A 46 -0.55 11.67 2.69
C LEU A 46 -1.20 11.62 1.30
N VAL A 47 -0.40 11.84 0.24
CA VAL A 47 -0.88 11.76 -1.15
C VAL A 47 -1.39 10.36 -1.48
N SER A 48 -0.68 9.32 -1.03
CA SER A 48 -1.10 7.93 -1.19
C SER A 48 -2.44 7.64 -0.49
N MET A 49 -2.59 8.07 0.77
CA MET A 49 -3.84 7.93 1.52
C MET A 49 -5.01 8.64 0.84
N ILE A 50 -4.83 9.90 0.43
CA ILE A 50 -5.88 10.68 -0.26
C ILE A 50 -6.27 9.99 -1.56
N SER A 51 -5.29 9.56 -2.35
CA SER A 51 -5.54 8.84 -3.60
C SER A 51 -6.35 7.56 -3.37
N GLY A 52 -6.02 6.80 -2.32
CA GLY A 52 -6.78 5.62 -1.92
C GLY A 52 -8.23 5.94 -1.58
N ILE A 53 -8.48 7.02 -0.83
CA ILE A 53 -9.84 7.48 -0.50
C ILE A 53 -10.61 7.88 -1.77
N VAL A 54 -9.96 8.59 -2.70
CA VAL A 54 -10.57 8.98 -3.98
C VAL A 54 -10.95 7.75 -4.80
N VAL A 55 -10.08 6.76 -4.91
CA VAL A 55 -10.37 5.50 -5.61
C VAL A 55 -11.54 4.77 -4.97
N LEU A 56 -11.56 4.63 -3.64
CA LEU A 56 -12.68 4.01 -2.91
C LEU A 56 -14.00 4.75 -3.16
N TYR A 57 -13.96 6.08 -3.22
CA TYR A 57 -15.14 6.90 -3.50
C TYR A 57 -15.62 6.71 -4.95
N LEU A 58 -14.72 6.69 -5.93
CA LEU A 58 -15.05 6.44 -7.33
C LEU A 58 -15.65 5.05 -7.56
N VAL A 59 -15.05 4.01 -6.96
CA VAL A 59 -15.57 2.64 -7.04
C VAL A 59 -16.95 2.57 -6.41
N LYS A 60 -17.14 3.18 -5.23
CA LYS A 60 -18.45 3.23 -4.57
C LYS A 60 -19.49 4.01 -5.38
N TYR A 61 -19.09 5.09 -6.04
CA TYR A 61 -19.98 5.89 -6.89
C TYR A 61 -20.39 5.12 -8.15
N TYR A 62 -19.45 4.45 -8.82
CA TYR A 62 -19.71 3.68 -10.03
C TYR A 62 -20.55 2.41 -9.76
N MET A 63 -20.37 1.79 -8.59
CA MET A 63 -21.03 0.53 -8.22
C MET A 63 -22.38 0.74 -7.51
N ARG A 64 -22.86 1.98 -7.45
CA ARG A 64 -24.13 2.39 -6.86
C ARG A 64 -25.06 2.90 -7.95
#